data_AF-A0A0K3BMU0-F1
#
_entry.id   AF-A0A0K3BMU0-F1
#
_cell.length_a   1.000
_cell.length_b   1.000
_cell.length_c   1.000
_cell.angle_alpha   90.00
_cell.angle_beta   90.00
_cell.angle_gamma   90.00
#
_symmetry.space_group_name_H-M   'P 1'
#
loop_
_entity.id
_entity.type
_entity.pdbx_description
1 polymer ?
#
loop_
_entity_poly.entity_id
_entity_poly.type
_entity_poly.pdbx_seq_one_letter_code
_entity_poly.pdbx_strand_id
1 'polypeptide(L)'
;MLTITADDTARALAFDTLIPALREGFRRGAHTPDRHTHSLDENSGASLLLMPSWSDDAYLGVKLVTIFPGNNALGRPALSSAYILSSATTGEHLAVLDGDELTRRRTTATSVLAASYLARPDSEVLLVVGAGHIGRMLPAAYRSRFDLHTVLVHDTDPAAAQRLADTLRANGLGTEVVTDLATATARRHHQLRHPGHHTDHPRRVAAPRHPPRPHRQLPAAHARGRRRLPPTVHRVHRHPDRAGGIR
;
A
#
# COMPACT_ATOMS: atom_id res chain seq x y z
N MET A 1 26.57 -9.88 14.42
CA MET A 1 25.38 -9.72 13.55
C MET A 1 24.12 -10.17 14.29
N LEU A 2 23.12 -9.31 14.40
CA LEU A 2 21.84 -9.59 15.06
C LEU A 2 20.89 -10.37 14.13
N THR A 3 19.99 -11.16 14.71
CA THR A 3 18.87 -11.79 13.99
C THR A 3 17.57 -11.21 14.54
N ILE A 4 16.79 -10.54 13.69
CA ILE A 4 15.55 -9.87 14.05
C ILE A 4 14.38 -10.66 13.47
N THR A 5 13.58 -11.26 14.35
CA THR A 5 12.44 -12.09 13.96
C THR A 5 11.31 -11.27 13.34
N ALA A 6 10.29 -11.93 12.78
CA ALA A 6 9.08 -11.26 12.33
C ALA A 6 8.41 -10.46 13.45
N ASP A 7 8.32 -11.01 14.66
CA ASP A 7 7.69 -10.36 15.81
C ASP A 7 8.52 -9.15 16.31
N ASP A 8 9.84 -9.29 16.35
CA ASP A 8 10.73 -8.16 16.67
C ASP A 8 10.64 -7.06 15.61
N THR A 9 10.62 -7.43 14.34
CA THR A 9 10.44 -6.50 13.21
C THR A 9 9.10 -5.77 13.31
N ALA A 10 8.02 -6.49 13.60
CA ALA A 10 6.69 -5.94 13.81
C ALA A 10 6.64 -4.94 14.97
N ARG A 11 7.28 -5.26 16.10
CA ARG A 11 7.34 -4.36 17.27
C ARG A 11 8.17 -3.11 17.01
N ALA A 12 9.35 -3.27 16.38
CA ALA A 12 10.24 -2.16 16.07
C ALA A 12 9.70 -1.21 15.00
N LEU A 13 8.74 -1.66 14.19
CA LEU A 13 8.17 -0.92 13.06
C LEU A 13 6.69 -0.55 13.29
N ALA A 14 6.37 -0.02 14.47
CA ALA A 14 5.06 0.58 14.73
C ALA A 14 4.79 1.75 13.77
N PHE A 15 3.53 1.95 13.34
CA PHE A 15 3.22 2.89 12.25
C PHE A 15 3.45 4.35 12.59
N ASP A 16 3.22 4.72 13.85
CA ASP A 16 3.46 6.05 14.41
C ASP A 16 4.93 6.49 14.33
N THR A 17 5.87 5.54 14.43
CA THR A 17 7.32 5.78 14.29
C THR A 17 7.81 5.55 12.86
N LEU A 18 7.31 4.51 12.19
CA LEU A 18 7.73 4.15 10.83
C LEU A 18 7.31 5.19 9.78
N ILE A 19 6.11 5.76 9.87
CA ILE A 19 5.63 6.74 8.87
C ILE A 19 6.51 8.02 8.88
N PRO A 20 6.82 8.65 10.03
CA PRO A 20 7.79 9.74 10.10
C PRO A 20 9.19 9.34 9.62
N ALA A 21 9.68 8.15 9.98
CA ALA A 21 10.99 7.67 9.53
C ALA A 21 11.06 7.51 8.00
N LEU A 22 10.00 6.98 7.38
CA LEU A 22 9.87 6.89 5.93
C LEU A 22 9.82 8.27 5.28
N ARG A 23 9.08 9.23 5.86
CA ARG A 23 9.04 10.61 5.37
C ARG A 23 10.44 11.21 5.30
N GLU A 24 11.21 11.06 6.37
CA GLU A 24 12.58 11.57 6.42
C GLU A 24 13.52 10.80 5.48
N GLY A 25 13.34 9.48 5.37
CA GLY A 25 14.08 8.67 4.39
C GLY A 25 13.85 9.12 2.94
N PHE A 26 12.59 9.35 2.55
CA PHE A 26 12.28 9.87 1.22
C PHE A 26 12.82 11.29 0.98
N ARG A 27 12.85 12.13 2.02
CA ARG A 27 13.40 13.50 1.94
C ARG A 27 14.92 13.50 1.76
N ARG A 28 15.64 12.64 2.49
CA ARG A 28 17.09 12.51 2.39
C ARG A 28 17.53 11.84 1.08
N GLY A 29 16.72 10.89 0.60
CA GLY A 29 17.08 10.07 -0.55
C GLY A 29 18.04 8.93 -0.17
N ALA A 30 18.28 8.04 -1.13
CA ALA A 30 19.20 6.92 -1.03
C ALA A 30 19.59 6.49 -2.45
N HIS A 31 20.73 5.82 -2.58
CA HIS A 31 21.10 5.11 -3.79
C HIS A 31 20.31 3.80 -3.84
N THR A 32 19.43 3.69 -4.83
CA THR A 32 18.57 2.52 -5.06
C THR A 32 18.66 2.12 -6.53
N PRO A 33 19.63 1.29 -6.94
CA PRO A 33 19.67 0.79 -8.32
C PRO A 33 18.44 -0.06 -8.64
N ASP A 34 18.23 -0.33 -9.92
CA ASP A 34 17.18 -1.24 -10.36
C ASP A 34 17.34 -2.61 -9.68
N ARG A 35 16.21 -3.19 -9.30
CA ARG A 35 16.21 -4.54 -8.71
C ARG A 35 16.77 -5.55 -9.71
N HIS A 36 17.59 -6.46 -9.21
CA HIS A 36 18.07 -7.58 -9.98
C HIS A 36 17.01 -8.68 -9.93
N THR A 37 16.75 -9.30 -11.08
CA THR A 37 15.77 -10.38 -11.21
C THR A 37 16.44 -11.55 -11.91
N HIS A 38 16.47 -12.70 -11.24
CA HIS A 38 17.04 -13.93 -11.78
C HIS A 38 15.95 -15.00 -11.86
N SER A 39 15.73 -15.53 -13.06
CA SER A 39 14.93 -16.75 -13.23
C SER A 39 15.76 -17.92 -12.69
N LEU A 40 15.20 -18.68 -11.75
CA LEU A 40 15.82 -19.89 -11.21
C LEU A 40 15.39 -21.12 -12.00
N ASP A 41 14.14 -21.11 -12.48
CA ASP A 41 13.57 -22.10 -13.39
C ASP A 41 12.41 -21.46 -14.16
N GLU A 42 12.52 -21.47 -15.49
CA GLU A 42 11.51 -20.86 -16.36
C GLU A 42 10.18 -21.61 -16.33
N ASN A 43 10.20 -22.93 -16.07
CA ASN A 43 8.99 -23.75 -16.09
C ASN A 43 8.10 -23.52 -14.86
N SER A 44 8.70 -23.49 -13.67
CA SER A 44 7.97 -23.20 -12.43
C SER A 44 7.70 -21.71 -12.21
N GLY A 45 8.39 -20.83 -12.95
CA GLY A 45 8.39 -19.39 -12.71
C GLY A 45 9.11 -19.02 -11.41
N ALA A 46 9.97 -19.89 -10.90
CA ALA A 46 10.76 -19.63 -9.71
C ALA A 46 11.78 -18.51 -9.98
N SER A 47 11.90 -17.56 -9.06
CA SER A 47 12.81 -16.42 -9.23
C SER A 47 13.42 -15.91 -7.93
N LEU A 48 14.59 -15.29 -8.06
CA LEU A 48 15.29 -14.56 -7.01
C LEU A 48 15.32 -13.07 -7.37
N LEU A 49 14.89 -12.21 -6.44
CA LEU A 49 15.02 -10.77 -6.54
C LEU A 49 16.05 -10.27 -5.52
N LEU A 50 16.97 -9.41 -5.98
CA LEU A 50 17.89 -8.68 -5.11
C LEU A 50 17.58 -7.19 -5.21
N MET A 51 17.42 -6.54 -4.07
CA MET A 51 17.09 -5.12 -3.98
C MET A 51 18.07 -4.41 -3.04
N PRO A 52 19.27 -4.03 -3.52
CA PRO A 52 20.23 -3.28 -2.74
C PRO A 52 19.82 -1.80 -2.63
N SER A 53 20.19 -1.17 -1.51
CA SER A 53 20.04 0.26 -1.26
C SER A 53 21.08 0.73 -0.25
N TRP A 54 21.61 1.94 -0.41
CA TRP A 54 22.50 2.54 0.59
C TRP A 54 22.35 4.06 0.67
N SER A 55 22.81 4.64 1.78
CA SER A 55 23.08 6.07 1.90
C SER A 55 24.51 6.27 2.40
N ASP A 56 25.18 7.29 1.89
CA ASP A 56 26.64 7.47 2.01
C ASP A 56 27.15 7.42 3.47
N ASP A 57 26.41 8.00 4.41
CA ASP A 57 26.80 8.10 5.83
C ASP A 57 25.86 7.35 6.79
N ALA A 58 25.21 6.26 6.35
CA ALA A 58 24.44 5.44 7.29
C ALA A 58 24.57 3.94 7.01
N TYR A 59 23.62 3.37 6.29
CA TYR A 59 23.48 1.93 6.17
C TYR A 59 23.46 1.51 4.71
N LEU A 60 24.04 0.34 4.46
CA LEU A 60 23.85 -0.45 3.26
C LEU A 60 22.88 -1.57 3.62
N GLY A 61 21.96 -1.91 2.72
CA GLY A 61 21.20 -3.14 2.91
C GLY A 61 20.70 -3.74 1.62
N VAL A 62 20.48 -5.05 1.67
CA VAL A 62 20.03 -5.84 0.53
C VAL A 62 18.83 -6.67 0.97
N LYS A 63 17.72 -6.50 0.26
CA LYS A 63 16.59 -7.41 0.37
C LYS A 63 16.74 -8.56 -0.62
N LEU A 64 16.65 -9.78 -0.12
CA LEU A 64 16.59 -10.99 -0.92
C LEU A 64 15.15 -11.51 -0.88
N VAL A 65 14.55 -11.75 -2.05
CA VAL A 65 13.20 -12.30 -2.16
C VAL A 65 13.25 -13.52 -3.06
N THR A 66 12.77 -14.64 -2.56
CA THR A 66 12.52 -15.83 -3.36
C THR A 66 11.02 -15.92 -3.67
N ILE A 67 10.71 -16.24 -4.92
CA ILE A 67 9.34 -16.44 -5.40
C ILE A 67 9.27 -17.83 -6.00
N PHE A 68 8.45 -18.69 -5.40
CA PHE A 68 8.23 -20.08 -5.80
C PHE A 68 6.72 -20.31 -5.92
N PRO A 69 6.11 -20.06 -7.10
CA PRO A 69 4.66 -20.10 -7.27
C PRO A 69 4.02 -21.44 -6.85
N GLY A 70 4.72 -22.55 -7.08
CA GLY A 70 4.27 -23.91 -6.71
C GLY A 70 4.15 -24.17 -5.21
N ASN A 71 4.77 -23.36 -4.34
CA ASN A 71 4.73 -23.58 -2.89
C ASN A 71 3.33 -23.57 -2.29
N ASN A 72 2.38 -22.84 -2.90
CA ASN A 72 1.00 -22.81 -2.40
C ASN A 72 0.36 -24.21 -2.44
N ALA A 73 0.67 -25.04 -3.45
CA ALA A 73 0.20 -26.42 -3.54
C ALA A 73 0.83 -27.33 -2.47
N LEU A 74 1.95 -26.91 -1.89
CA LEU A 74 2.68 -27.58 -0.83
C LEU A 74 2.36 -27.02 0.57
N GLY A 75 1.37 -26.13 0.68
CA GLY A 75 1.04 -25.46 1.95
C GLY A 75 2.12 -24.49 2.45
N ARG A 76 3.02 -24.03 1.57
CA ARG A 76 4.11 -23.10 1.91
C ARG A 76 3.88 -21.73 1.28
N PRO A 77 4.43 -20.64 1.85
CA PRO A 77 4.39 -19.34 1.21
C PRO A 77 5.07 -19.35 -0.17
N ALA A 78 4.39 -18.83 -1.19
CA ALA A 78 4.96 -18.63 -2.52
C ALA A 78 6.02 -17.52 -2.59
N LEU A 79 6.14 -16.71 -1.54
CA LEU A 79 7.15 -15.67 -1.42
C LEU A 79 7.77 -15.76 -0.03
N SER A 80 9.09 -15.66 0.03
CA SER A 80 9.85 -15.55 1.28
C SER A 80 10.99 -14.55 1.09
N SER A 81 11.31 -13.80 2.12
CA SER A 81 12.36 -12.79 2.02
C SER A 81 13.12 -12.55 3.32
N ALA A 82 14.36 -12.11 3.16
CA ALA A 82 15.24 -11.67 4.24
C ALA A 82 15.85 -10.32 3.86
N TYR A 83 16.22 -9.54 4.86
CA TYR A 83 16.94 -8.28 4.66
C TYR A 83 18.24 -8.28 5.44
N ILE A 84 19.36 -8.05 4.76
CA ILE A 84 20.67 -7.91 5.40
C ILE A 84 20.96 -6.42 5.53
N LEU A 85 21.24 -5.97 6.75
CA LEU A 85 21.68 -4.61 7.07
C LEU A 85 23.18 -4.63 7.37
N SER A 86 23.91 -3.71 6.76
CA SER A 86 25.35 -3.53 6.92
C SER A 86 25.69 -2.06 7.22
N SER A 87 26.85 -1.84 7.83
CA SER A 87 27.46 -0.51 7.87
C SER A 87 27.82 -0.07 6.45
N ALA A 88 27.39 1.12 6.03
CA ALA A 88 27.86 1.70 4.76
C ALA A 88 29.35 2.10 4.81
N THR A 89 29.88 2.32 6.02
CA THR A 89 31.26 2.78 6.24
C THR A 89 32.25 1.62 6.25
N THR A 90 31.95 0.53 6.97
CA THR A 90 32.90 -0.59 7.16
C THR A 90 32.56 -1.82 6.33
N GLY A 91 31.34 -1.90 5.78
CA GLY A 91 30.82 -3.08 5.12
C GLY A 91 30.39 -4.21 6.07
N GLU A 92 30.59 -4.06 7.39
CA GLU A 92 30.24 -5.09 8.38
C GLU A 92 28.74 -5.39 8.38
N HIS A 93 28.37 -6.66 8.40
CA HIS A 93 26.98 -7.10 8.56
C HIS A 93 26.49 -6.92 10.00
N LEU A 94 25.54 -6.01 10.16
CA LEU A 94 25.00 -5.61 11.46
C LEU A 94 23.82 -6.49 11.86
N ALA A 95 22.88 -6.76 10.94
CA ALA A 95 21.67 -7.52 11.24
C ALA A 95 21.10 -8.26 10.02
N VAL A 96 20.38 -9.34 10.29
CA VAL A 96 19.44 -9.97 9.36
C VAL A 96 18.03 -9.84 9.93
N LEU A 97 17.10 -9.36 9.11
CA LEU A 97 15.70 -9.14 9.48
C LEU A 97 14.79 -10.05 8.66
N ASP A 98 13.64 -10.40 9.26
CA ASP A 98 12.51 -10.98 8.52
C ASP A 98 12.06 -10.01 7.41
N GLY A 99 12.32 -10.39 6.16
CA GLY A 99 12.06 -9.54 5.01
C GLY A 99 10.57 -9.46 4.66
N ASP A 100 9.79 -10.45 5.08
CA ASP A 100 8.36 -10.53 4.80
C ASP A 100 7.61 -9.50 5.64
N GLU A 101 7.85 -9.48 6.95
CA GLU A 101 7.29 -8.49 7.87
C GLU A 101 7.81 -7.09 7.57
N LEU A 102 9.11 -6.93 7.31
CA LEU A 102 9.66 -5.65 6.87
C LEU A 102 8.94 -5.16 5.61
N THR A 103 8.72 -6.04 4.62
CA THR A 103 8.01 -5.70 3.38
C THR A 103 6.57 -5.29 3.66
N ARG A 104 5.85 -5.99 4.54
CA ARG A 104 4.46 -5.66 4.87
C ARG A 104 4.34 -4.31 5.54
N ARG A 105 5.15 -4.08 6.59
CA ARG A 105 5.18 -2.83 7.36
C ARG A 105 5.50 -1.64 6.49
N ARG A 106 6.63 -1.68 5.77
CA ARG A 106 7.07 -0.56 4.93
C ARG A 106 6.10 -0.29 3.78
N THR A 107 5.54 -1.32 3.15
CA THR A 107 4.61 -1.12 2.02
C THR A 107 3.33 -0.43 2.49
N THR A 108 2.79 -0.90 3.62
CA THR A 108 1.57 -0.33 4.21
C THR A 108 1.82 1.09 4.71
N ALA A 109 2.94 1.33 5.41
CA ALA A 109 3.30 2.64 5.92
C ALA A 109 3.59 3.66 4.79
N THR A 110 4.25 3.26 3.71
CA THR A 110 4.43 4.12 2.52
C THR A 110 3.07 4.51 1.90
N SER A 111 2.08 3.61 1.92
CA SER A 111 0.72 3.92 1.46
C SER A 111 0.04 4.98 2.34
N VAL A 112 0.13 4.83 3.66
CA VAL A 112 -0.39 5.84 4.61
C VAL A 112 0.35 7.17 4.47
N LEU A 113 1.67 7.14 4.31
CA LEU A 113 2.48 8.34 4.08
C LEU A 113 2.02 9.08 2.83
N ALA A 114 1.85 8.37 1.70
CA ALA A 114 1.34 8.97 0.47
C ALA A 114 -0.08 9.55 0.67
N ALA A 115 -0.96 8.81 1.35
CA ALA A 115 -2.30 9.30 1.68
C ALA A 115 -2.26 10.54 2.57
N SER A 116 -1.27 10.70 3.45
CA SER A 116 -1.15 11.90 4.29
C SER A 116 -0.91 13.21 3.50
N TYR A 117 -0.43 13.11 2.25
CA TYR A 117 -0.25 14.24 1.33
C TYR A 117 -1.40 14.38 0.33
N LEU A 118 -2.04 13.26 -0.01
CA LEU A 118 -2.95 13.19 -1.16
C LEU A 118 -4.41 13.09 -0.72
N ALA A 119 -4.73 12.32 0.32
CA ALA A 119 -6.09 12.18 0.79
C ALA A 119 -6.56 13.43 1.56
N ARG A 120 -7.88 13.61 1.64
CA ARG A 120 -8.44 14.67 2.48
C ARG A 120 -8.16 14.35 3.95
N PRO A 121 -7.78 15.32 4.80
CA PRO A 121 -7.49 15.08 6.21
C PRO A 121 -8.66 14.48 7.00
N ASP A 122 -9.90 14.77 6.59
CA ASP A 122 -11.19 14.33 7.16
C ASP A 122 -11.70 13.01 6.53
N SER A 123 -10.83 12.18 5.97
CA SER A 123 -11.27 10.91 5.36
C SER A 123 -11.50 9.86 6.44
N GLU A 124 -12.71 9.31 6.48
CA GLU A 124 -13.16 8.31 7.48
C GLU A 124 -13.53 6.97 6.81
N VAL A 125 -13.48 6.90 5.47
CA VAL A 125 -13.78 5.69 4.68
C VAL A 125 -12.56 5.24 3.88
N LEU A 126 -12.17 3.97 4.03
CA LEU A 126 -11.09 3.32 3.28
C LEU A 126 -11.66 2.20 2.41
N LEU A 127 -11.37 2.22 1.11
CA LEU A 127 -11.61 1.06 0.23
C LEU A 127 -10.33 0.22 0.12
N VAL A 128 -10.39 -1.01 0.59
CA VAL A 128 -9.36 -2.04 0.43
C VAL A 128 -9.71 -2.91 -0.77
N VAL A 129 -8.82 -2.90 -1.78
CA VAL A 129 -8.94 -3.74 -2.97
C VAL A 129 -7.87 -4.83 -2.90
N GLY A 130 -8.30 -6.03 -2.54
CA GLY A 130 -7.49 -7.21 -2.25
C GLY A 130 -7.34 -7.44 -0.75
N ALA A 131 -7.85 -8.54 -0.25
CA ALA A 131 -7.81 -9.01 1.14
C ALA A 131 -6.58 -9.89 1.45
N GLY A 132 -5.52 -9.76 0.63
CA GLY A 132 -4.23 -10.43 0.84
C GLY A 132 -3.40 -9.82 1.96
N HIS A 133 -2.10 -10.11 1.98
CA HIS A 133 -1.20 -9.75 3.08
C HIS A 133 -1.16 -8.26 3.41
N ILE A 134 -0.97 -7.42 2.40
CA ILE A 134 -0.96 -5.97 2.60
C ILE A 134 -2.38 -5.46 2.91
N GLY A 135 -3.39 -5.98 2.22
CA GLY A 135 -4.79 -5.55 2.34
C GLY A 135 -5.31 -5.59 3.76
N ARG A 136 -5.04 -6.68 4.49
CA ARG A 136 -5.44 -6.82 5.91
C ARG A 136 -4.74 -5.86 6.87
N MET A 137 -3.57 -5.33 6.49
CA MET A 137 -2.78 -4.42 7.34
C MET A 137 -3.16 -2.95 7.12
N LEU A 138 -3.71 -2.62 5.95
CA LEU A 138 -4.09 -1.24 5.61
C LEU A 138 -5.05 -0.59 6.61
N PRO A 139 -6.15 -1.24 7.07
CA PRO A 139 -7.06 -0.60 8.03
C PRO A 139 -6.38 -0.15 9.31
N ALA A 140 -5.56 -1.01 9.92
CA ALA A 140 -4.82 -0.68 11.14
C ALA A 140 -3.82 0.46 10.91
N ALA A 141 -3.11 0.45 9.78
CA ALA A 141 -2.16 1.50 9.45
C ALA A 141 -2.84 2.84 9.16
N TYR A 142 -3.95 2.85 8.42
CA TYR A 142 -4.69 4.08 8.11
C TYR A 142 -5.31 4.68 9.37
N ARG A 143 -5.77 3.87 10.33
CA ARG A 143 -6.22 4.35 11.66
C ARG A 143 -5.15 5.08 12.46
N SER A 144 -3.86 4.85 12.19
CA SER A 144 -2.78 5.61 12.84
C SER A 144 -2.69 7.07 12.38
N ARG A 145 -3.37 7.43 11.27
CA ARG A 145 -3.29 8.77 10.66
C ARG A 145 -4.65 9.42 10.40
N PHE A 146 -5.70 8.63 10.19
CA PHE A 146 -7.04 9.10 9.83
C PHE A 146 -8.04 8.61 10.86
N ASP A 147 -9.11 9.40 11.08
CA ASP A 147 -10.24 8.99 11.90
C ASP A 147 -11.14 8.01 11.13
N LEU A 148 -10.59 6.83 10.87
CA LEU A 148 -11.19 5.84 10.00
C LEU A 148 -12.33 5.10 10.74
N HIS A 149 -13.56 5.26 10.25
CA HIS A 149 -14.75 4.62 10.80
C HIS A 149 -15.25 3.46 9.94
N THR A 150 -15.07 3.54 8.62
CA THR A 150 -15.61 2.56 7.68
C THR A 150 -14.54 1.98 6.75
N VAL A 151 -14.56 0.67 6.56
CA VAL A 151 -13.76 -0.02 5.55
C VAL A 151 -14.68 -0.71 4.54
N LEU A 152 -14.45 -0.44 3.26
CA LEU A 152 -15.04 -1.19 2.16
C LEU A 152 -14.01 -2.24 1.72
N VAL A 153 -14.41 -3.50 1.59
CA VAL A 153 -13.51 -4.59 1.20
C VAL A 153 -13.96 -5.19 -0.12
N HIS A 154 -13.08 -5.23 -1.09
CA HIS A 154 -13.27 -5.93 -2.35
C HIS A 154 -12.14 -6.93 -2.57
N ASP A 155 -12.46 -8.16 -2.96
CA ASP A 155 -11.50 -9.12 -3.47
C ASP A 155 -12.16 -9.95 -4.59
N THR A 156 -11.34 -10.45 -5.51
CA THR A 156 -11.75 -11.42 -6.52
C THR A 156 -12.17 -12.76 -5.92
N ASP A 157 -11.64 -13.12 -4.74
CA ASP A 157 -12.14 -14.21 -3.90
C ASP A 157 -13.14 -13.63 -2.88
N PRO A 158 -14.46 -13.83 -3.06
CA PRO A 158 -15.48 -13.31 -2.13
C PRO A 158 -15.28 -13.82 -0.71
N ALA A 159 -14.77 -15.04 -0.52
CA ALA A 159 -14.52 -15.61 0.79
C ALA A 159 -13.35 -14.89 1.49
N ALA A 160 -12.31 -14.47 0.76
CA ALA A 160 -11.24 -13.65 1.31
C ALA A 160 -11.73 -12.27 1.74
N ALA A 161 -12.56 -11.63 0.92
CA ALA A 161 -13.18 -10.35 1.27
C ALA A 161 -14.03 -10.47 2.55
N GLN A 162 -14.85 -11.51 2.64
CA GLN A 162 -15.70 -11.77 3.80
C GLN A 162 -14.88 -12.03 5.07
N ARG A 163 -13.86 -12.89 5.02
CA ARG A 163 -12.97 -13.16 6.17
C ARG A 163 -12.32 -11.90 6.72
N LEU A 164 -11.82 -11.04 5.83
CA LEU A 164 -11.26 -9.75 6.25
C LEU A 164 -12.34 -8.85 6.85
N ALA A 165 -13.52 -8.77 6.23
CA ALA A 165 -14.61 -7.96 6.76
C ALA A 165 -15.05 -8.40 8.16
N ASP A 166 -15.19 -9.70 8.40
CA ASP A 166 -15.57 -10.25 9.70
C ASP A 166 -14.50 -9.96 10.76
N THR A 167 -13.21 -10.10 10.40
CA THR A 167 -12.09 -9.75 11.28
C THR A 167 -12.14 -8.26 11.67
N LEU A 168 -12.43 -7.37 10.72
CA LEU A 168 -12.50 -5.93 10.98
C LEU A 168 -13.71 -5.55 11.84
N ARG A 169 -14.88 -6.16 11.58
CA ARG A 169 -16.08 -5.98 12.41
C ARG A 169 -15.87 -6.47 13.85
N ALA A 170 -15.22 -7.62 14.03
CA ALA A 170 -14.88 -8.14 15.36
C ALA A 170 -13.95 -7.19 16.13
N ASN A 171 -13.13 -6.41 15.42
CA ASN A 171 -12.28 -5.36 16.00
C ASN A 171 -12.97 -3.98 16.10
N GLY A 172 -14.30 -3.93 15.97
CA GLY A 172 -15.12 -2.73 16.15
C GLY A 172 -15.08 -1.73 14.99
N LEU A 173 -14.61 -2.13 13.80
CA LEU A 173 -14.55 -1.24 12.64
C LEU A 173 -15.76 -1.49 11.71
N GLY A 174 -16.50 -0.43 11.39
CA GLY A 174 -17.59 -0.52 10.42
C GLY A 174 -17.07 -1.06 9.10
N THR A 175 -17.60 -2.19 8.61
CA THR A 175 -17.02 -2.85 7.43
C THR A 175 -18.10 -3.43 6.52
N GLU A 176 -17.93 -3.21 5.22
CA GLU A 176 -18.82 -3.71 4.16
C GLU A 176 -18.01 -4.41 3.07
N VAL A 177 -18.51 -5.56 2.59
CA VAL A 177 -17.96 -6.21 1.40
C VAL A 177 -18.63 -5.60 0.18
N VAL A 178 -17.84 -5.13 -0.79
CA VAL A 178 -18.34 -4.48 -2.01
C VAL A 178 -17.91 -5.26 -3.26
N THR A 179 -18.85 -5.49 -4.17
CA THR A 179 -18.61 -6.22 -5.43
C THR A 179 -18.42 -5.28 -6.61
N ASP A 180 -19.06 -4.11 -6.61
CA ASP A 180 -18.88 -3.07 -7.63
C ASP A 180 -17.88 -1.99 -7.18
N LEU A 181 -16.68 -2.04 -7.75
CA LEU A 181 -15.63 -1.05 -7.51
C LEU A 181 -15.99 0.35 -8.02
N ALA A 182 -16.80 0.48 -9.08
CA ALA A 182 -17.16 1.78 -9.62
C ALA A 182 -18.03 2.54 -8.60
N THR A 183 -19.07 1.89 -8.08
CA THR A 183 -19.89 2.45 -7.00
C THR A 183 -19.07 2.68 -5.72
N ALA A 184 -18.25 1.71 -5.32
CA ALA A 184 -17.45 1.83 -4.09
C ALA A 184 -16.46 3.01 -4.12
N THR A 185 -15.83 3.27 -5.28
CA THR A 185 -14.93 4.43 -5.46
C THR A 185 -15.68 5.75 -5.58
N ALA A 186 -16.93 5.72 -6.03
CA ALA A 186 -17.79 6.89 -6.14
C ALA A 186 -18.45 7.30 -4.80
N ARG A 187 -18.45 6.43 -3.78
CA ARG A 187 -18.92 6.76 -2.43
C ARG A 187 -18.06 7.87 -1.84
N ARG A 188 -18.47 9.11 -2.12
CA ARG A 188 -18.05 10.27 -1.34
C ARG A 188 -18.75 10.20 0.01
N HIS A 189 -18.13 10.82 1.01
CA HIS A 189 -18.58 10.97 2.40
C HIS A 189 -20.01 11.50 2.65
N HIS A 190 -20.88 11.58 1.64
CA HIS A 190 -22.14 12.30 1.79
C HIS A 190 -23.27 11.53 2.52
N GLN A 191 -23.12 10.24 2.85
CA GLN A 191 -24.25 9.47 3.41
C GLN A 191 -23.86 8.35 4.40
N LEU A 192 -23.19 8.70 5.49
CA LEU A 192 -23.30 7.93 6.73
C LEU A 192 -23.87 8.85 7.82
N ARG A 193 -25.05 9.42 7.57
CA ARG A 193 -25.91 9.87 8.67
C ARG A 193 -26.56 8.61 9.24
N HIS A 194 -26.28 8.31 10.50
CA HIS A 194 -27.03 7.31 11.26
C HIS A 194 -28.54 7.54 11.09
N PRO A 195 -29.36 6.48 10.92
CA PRO A 195 -30.81 6.61 10.98
C PRO A 195 -31.18 6.84 12.45
N GLY A 196 -31.21 8.11 12.85
CA GLY A 196 -31.54 8.50 14.22
C GLY A 196 -31.04 9.90 14.51
N HIS A 197 -31.77 10.90 14.01
CA HIS A 197 -32.09 12.17 14.68
C HIS A 197 -32.76 13.09 13.65
N HIS A 198 -34.09 13.20 13.76
CA HIS A 198 -34.86 14.26 13.12
C HIS A 198 -34.55 15.58 13.80
N THR A 199 -33.94 16.51 13.07
CA THR A 199 -34.21 17.95 13.26
C THR A 199 -34.11 18.65 11.91
N ASP A 200 -35.16 19.39 11.62
CA ASP A 200 -35.49 20.08 10.38
C ASP A 200 -34.73 21.41 10.26
N HIS A 201 -34.20 21.72 9.07
CA HIS A 201 -34.08 23.06 8.46
C HIS A 201 -33.06 23.09 7.28
N PRO A 202 -33.44 23.60 6.09
CA PRO A 202 -32.52 23.70 4.97
C PRO A 202 -31.81 25.07 4.94
N ARG A 203 -30.48 25.09 5.09
CA ARG A 203 -29.64 26.19 4.61
C ARG A 203 -29.07 25.81 3.24
N ARG A 204 -29.50 26.52 2.19
CA ARG A 204 -28.89 26.45 0.85
C ARG A 204 -27.45 26.95 0.93
N VAL A 205 -26.47 26.09 0.62
CA VAL A 205 -25.10 26.49 0.32
C VAL A 205 -24.80 26.11 -1.12
N ALA A 206 -24.36 27.09 -1.91
CA ALA A 206 -24.04 26.95 -3.32
C ALA A 206 -22.86 25.99 -3.54
N ALA A 207 -22.98 25.11 -4.55
CA ALA A 207 -21.94 24.15 -4.92
C ALA A 207 -20.75 24.84 -5.62
N PRO A 208 -19.49 24.48 -5.31
CA PRO A 208 -18.33 24.97 -6.04
C PRO A 208 -18.24 24.35 -7.45
N ARG A 209 -17.79 25.15 -8.42
CA ARG A 209 -17.84 24.88 -9.87
C ARG A 209 -16.89 23.79 -10.40
N HIS A 210 -16.14 23.07 -9.56
CA HIS A 210 -15.43 21.84 -9.98
C HIS A 210 -15.11 20.90 -8.80
N PRO A 211 -15.35 19.58 -8.92
CA PRO A 211 -15.09 18.63 -7.84
C PRO A 211 -13.61 18.18 -7.78
N PRO A 212 -13.00 18.03 -6.58
CA PRO A 212 -11.72 17.35 -6.44
C PRO A 212 -11.87 15.86 -6.77
N ARG A 213 -10.85 15.26 -7.40
CA ARG A 213 -10.84 13.85 -7.85
C ARG A 213 -10.50 12.90 -6.68
N PRO A 214 -11.05 11.67 -6.64
CA PRO A 214 -10.63 10.67 -5.67
C PRO A 214 -9.16 10.28 -5.88
N HIS A 215 -8.41 10.14 -4.80
CA HIS A 215 -7.02 9.68 -4.84
C HIS A 215 -6.96 8.15 -4.89
N ARG A 216 -6.17 7.62 -5.81
CA ARG A 216 -6.05 6.18 -6.09
C ARG A 216 -4.60 5.78 -6.07
N GLN A 217 -4.26 4.79 -5.24
CA GLN A 217 -2.93 4.20 -5.19
C GLN A 217 -2.96 2.80 -5.79
N LEU A 218 -2.01 2.49 -6.66
CA LEU A 218 -1.81 1.15 -7.21
C LEU A 218 -0.89 0.37 -6.25
N PRO A 219 -1.22 -0.90 -5.90
CA PRO A 219 -0.31 -1.72 -5.11
C PRO A 219 1.00 -1.99 -5.88
N ALA A 220 2.07 -2.25 -5.14
CA ALA A 220 3.40 -2.54 -5.69
C ALA A 220 3.33 -3.56 -6.84
N ALA A 221 3.87 -3.20 -8.00
CA ALA A 221 3.89 -4.06 -9.16
C ALA A 221 4.72 -5.33 -8.87
N HIS A 222 4.04 -6.48 -8.88
CA HIS A 222 4.67 -7.79 -8.99
C HIS A 222 4.30 -8.36 -10.36
N ALA A 223 5.35 -8.64 -11.15
CA ALA A 223 5.36 -9.10 -12.54
C ALA A 223 4.88 -8.08 -13.60
N ARG A 224 5.67 -7.91 -14.68
CA ARG A 224 5.20 -7.32 -15.94
C ARG A 224 4.07 -8.23 -16.46
N GLY A 225 2.84 -7.72 -16.54
CA GLY A 225 1.72 -8.46 -17.15
C GLY A 225 0.37 -8.40 -16.42
N ARG A 226 0.32 -8.07 -15.13
CA ARG A 226 -0.98 -7.93 -14.42
C ARG A 226 -1.55 -6.53 -14.63
N ARG A 227 -2.37 -6.34 -15.67
CA ARG A 227 -3.22 -5.15 -15.82
C ARG A 227 -4.17 -5.08 -14.63
N ARG A 228 -4.07 -4.02 -13.81
CA ARG A 228 -5.10 -3.67 -12.83
C ARG A 228 -5.86 -2.44 -13.33
N LEU A 229 -7.13 -2.69 -13.63
CA LEU A 229 -8.20 -1.77 -14.04
C LEU A 229 -8.25 -1.42 -15.55
N PRO A 230 -9.46 -1.31 -16.14
CA PRO A 230 -9.65 -1.10 -17.57
C PRO A 230 -9.11 0.26 -18.04
N PRO A 231 -8.66 0.37 -19.31
CA PRO A 231 -7.97 1.55 -19.86
C PRO A 231 -8.83 2.82 -19.97
N THR A 232 -10.12 2.77 -19.68
CA THR A 232 -11.08 3.88 -19.87
C THR A 232 -10.88 5.08 -18.94
N VAL A 233 -9.97 5.03 -17.97
CA VAL A 233 -9.76 6.12 -16.99
C VAL A 233 -8.53 7.01 -17.32
N HIS A 234 -7.75 6.67 -18.35
CA HIS A 234 -6.57 7.45 -18.76
C HIS A 234 -6.89 8.37 -19.94
N ARG A 235 -7.74 9.38 -19.74
CA ARG A 235 -7.83 10.50 -20.69
C ARG A 235 -7.20 11.75 -20.08
N VAL A 236 -5.91 11.92 -20.36
CA VAL A 236 -5.24 13.22 -20.27
C VAL A 236 -5.72 14.02 -21.47
N HIS A 237 -6.45 15.11 -21.24
CA HIS A 237 -6.75 16.05 -22.32
C HIS A 237 -5.44 16.71 -22.77
N ARG A 238 -4.94 16.31 -23.95
CA ARG A 238 -4.05 17.16 -24.73
C ARG A 238 -4.88 18.29 -25.31
N HIS A 239 -4.51 19.53 -25.00
CA HIS A 239 -5.01 20.71 -25.67
C HIS A 239 -4.42 20.74 -27.10
N PRO A 240 -5.22 21.00 -28.15
CA PRO A 240 -4.69 21.15 -29.50
C PRO A 240 -4.14 22.57 -29.69
N ASP A 241 -3.02 22.63 -30.41
CA ASP A 241 -2.47 23.72 -31.22
C ASP A 241 -2.44 25.16 -30.70
N ARG A 242 -1.21 25.65 -30.49
CA ARG A 242 -0.80 26.93 -31.07
C ARG A 242 0.42 26.70 -31.96
N ALA A 243 0.13 26.55 -33.25
CA ALA A 243 1.08 26.89 -34.31
C ALA A 243 1.34 28.40 -34.26
N GLY A 244 2.60 28.78 -34.36
CA GLY A 244 3.06 30.17 -34.43
C GLY A 244 4.54 30.17 -34.75
N GLY A 245 4.87 29.98 -36.03
CA GLY A 245 6.23 30.20 -36.52
C GLY A 245 6.60 31.67 -36.52
N ILE A 246 7.90 31.95 -36.58
CA ILE A 246 8.59 32.78 -37.59
C ILE A 246 10.07 32.89 -37.20
N ARG A 247 10.90 32.52 -38.19
CA ARG A 247 12.35 32.77 -38.41
C ARG A 247 13.37 32.13 -37.47
#